data_AF-A0A139WF36-F1
#
_entry.id   AF-A0A139WF36-F1
#
_cell.length_a   1.000
_cell.length_b   1.000
_cell.length_c   1.000
_cell.angle_alpha   90.00
_cell.angle_beta   90.00
_cell.angle_gamma   90.00
#
_symmetry.space_group_name_H-M   'P 1'
#
loop_
_entity.id
_entity.type
_entity.pdbx_description
1 polymer ?
#
loop_
_entity_poly.entity_id
_entity_poly.type
_entity_poly.pdbx_seq_one_letter_code
_entity_poly.pdbx_strand_id
1 'polypeptide(L)'
;MSETCKICKYCTNKLEDCLDEGLTCSSCSQSVHLRCLKSGCVPGGLHGDIFFTFTCEECSEAGSESFVREKMSWLKVLVLALYHLQSRSPGLGRKGYFHWRNHIASLIDKNWESLFLKDFKKKKKWVGTVAGTLSHFSTYFFKSGTSVVNEPAWWALTYPKLTPNVISNLYAALTNEKQKTKILKISVSDTELFTQILHKNIKDDDLLTPLFTVDVPNFSEKNPDDETNKKITKNFTVNKRKSLLPTFESTSKKLLKMNKNSPVFSNLGDELTPTYLKQNERNLGEAQPRNKPPSEQNKESVKLLDPFCHYNTCFSNAFRQKGSEMRVRLMGGIRKELILSPYSSIYLKPYIRRDTETYPSWLRLMAEIQMKANEKTQNYVLPPRAPIDYTYVQPEHIPAINSLCNNFFWPGIDLTESLQYPDFSCVVLYKKLIVAFAFLVPNVKYTENYVSFIFTRPGWRNVGIGKFMLYHLIQTSLGKDITLHVSINNPALFLYQKFGFKVEAVVLNFYDKYLRETSESKHAFFCRLER
;
A
#
# COMPACT_ATOMS: atom_id res chain seq x y z
N MET A 1 21.15 -8.61 -28.12
CA MET A 1 22.14 -9.56 -27.57
C MET A 1 21.75 -10.97 -28.01
N SER A 2 22.62 -11.97 -27.90
CA SER A 2 22.25 -13.37 -28.14
C SER A 2 21.27 -13.84 -27.07
N GLU A 3 20.17 -14.48 -27.50
CA GLU A 3 19.12 -15.02 -26.62
C GLU A 3 19.64 -16.25 -25.87
N THR A 4 20.40 -16.00 -24.81
CA THR A 4 20.71 -17.02 -23.80
C THR A 4 19.46 -17.23 -22.96
N CYS A 5 18.59 -18.13 -23.40
CA CYS A 5 17.34 -18.46 -22.72
C CYS A 5 17.64 -19.05 -21.33
N LYS A 6 17.62 -18.21 -20.30
CA LYS A 6 17.90 -18.59 -18.91
C LYS A 6 16.72 -19.40 -18.37
N ILE A 7 17.02 -20.48 -17.68
CA ILE A 7 16.02 -21.35 -17.05
C ILE A 7 16.15 -21.24 -15.54
N CYS A 8 15.00 -21.19 -14.84
CA CYS A 8 14.96 -21.08 -13.39
C CYS A 8 15.30 -22.42 -12.74
N LYS A 9 16.29 -22.41 -11.83
CA LYS A 9 16.72 -23.58 -11.07
C LYS A 9 15.58 -24.32 -10.36
N TYR A 10 14.65 -23.58 -9.77
CA TYR A 10 13.66 -24.16 -8.86
C TYR A 10 12.33 -24.55 -9.53
N CYS A 11 11.88 -23.83 -10.56
CA CYS A 11 10.60 -24.12 -11.23
C CYS A 11 10.77 -24.61 -12.68
N THR A 12 11.99 -24.70 -13.21
CA THR A 12 12.34 -25.13 -14.58
C THR A 12 11.71 -24.33 -15.73
N ASN A 13 10.92 -23.29 -15.44
CA ASN A 13 10.40 -22.36 -16.43
C ASN A 13 11.49 -21.38 -16.91
N LYS A 14 11.31 -20.85 -18.12
CA LYS A 14 12.16 -19.80 -18.69
C LYS A 14 12.07 -18.50 -17.88
N LEU A 15 13.17 -17.76 -17.83
CA LEU A 15 13.19 -16.35 -17.46
C LEU A 15 13.05 -15.55 -18.75
N GLU A 16 12.03 -14.71 -18.82
CA GLU A 16 11.83 -13.77 -19.92
C GLU A 16 12.28 -12.39 -19.48
N ASP A 17 13.24 -11.81 -20.22
CA ASP A 17 13.68 -10.43 -19.98
C ASP A 17 12.47 -9.48 -20.09
N CYS A 18 12.44 -8.40 -19.30
CA CYS A 18 11.31 -7.48 -19.11
C CYS A 18 10.04 -8.05 -18.40
N LEU A 19 9.82 -9.36 -18.34
CA LEU A 19 8.58 -9.95 -17.78
C LEU A 19 8.78 -10.74 -16.48
N ASP A 20 9.76 -11.63 -16.45
CA ASP A 20 9.97 -12.59 -15.36
C ASP A 20 11.47 -12.78 -15.08
N GLU A 21 12.11 -11.69 -14.65
CA GLU A 21 13.52 -11.66 -14.30
C GLU A 21 13.84 -12.38 -12.97
N GLY A 22 15.12 -12.64 -12.75
CA GLY A 22 15.60 -13.41 -11.62
C GLY A 22 17.07 -13.16 -11.30
N LEU A 23 17.48 -13.59 -10.11
CA LEU A 23 18.84 -13.46 -9.61
C LEU A 23 19.70 -14.63 -10.10
N THR A 24 20.92 -14.33 -10.54
CA THR A 24 21.95 -15.32 -10.85
C THR A 24 22.80 -15.62 -9.61
N CYS A 25 22.92 -16.88 -9.23
CA CYS A 25 23.78 -17.28 -8.12
C CYS A 25 25.26 -17.07 -8.46
N SER A 26 26.01 -16.42 -7.59
CA SER A 26 27.45 -16.14 -7.75
C SER A 26 28.30 -17.41 -7.89
N SER A 27 27.99 -18.48 -7.14
CA SER A 27 28.78 -19.71 -7.13
C SER A 27 28.47 -20.70 -8.26
N CYS A 28 27.18 -20.93 -8.57
CA CYS A 28 26.78 -21.94 -9.57
C CYS A 28 26.28 -21.36 -10.91
N SER A 29 26.23 -20.04 -11.06
CA SER A 29 25.75 -19.31 -12.25
C SER A 29 24.29 -19.60 -12.68
N GLN A 30 23.54 -20.40 -11.92
CA GLN A 30 22.14 -20.71 -12.19
C GLN A 30 21.23 -19.51 -11.83
N SER A 31 20.16 -19.31 -12.61
CA SER A 31 19.19 -18.23 -12.40
C SER A 31 17.98 -18.69 -11.59
N VAL A 32 17.40 -17.79 -10.80
CA VAL A 32 16.21 -18.04 -9.97
C VAL A 32 15.24 -16.86 -10.09
N HIS A 33 13.99 -17.08 -10.50
CA HIS A 33 12.96 -16.02 -10.52
C HIS A 33 12.80 -15.40 -9.12
N LEU A 34 12.54 -14.09 -9.04
CA LEU A 34 12.26 -13.42 -7.77
C LEU A 34 11.11 -14.06 -6.98
N ARG A 35 10.09 -14.59 -7.68
CA ARG A 35 8.94 -15.33 -7.11
C ARG A 35 9.23 -16.77 -6.68
N CYS A 36 10.39 -17.33 -7.07
CA CYS A 36 10.76 -18.71 -6.78
C CYS A 36 11.82 -18.82 -5.66
N LEU A 37 12.43 -17.71 -5.25
CA LEU A 37 13.35 -17.66 -4.10
C LEU A 37 12.72 -18.38 -2.89
N LYS A 38 13.48 -19.27 -2.25
CA LYS A 38 12.99 -20.00 -1.06
C LYS A 38 12.76 -19.04 0.11
N SER A 39 13.46 -17.91 0.11
CA SER A 39 13.25 -16.76 1.01
C SER A 39 11.98 -15.95 0.72
N GLY A 40 11.16 -16.32 -0.27
CA GLY A 40 9.91 -15.65 -0.64
C GLY A 40 10.09 -14.35 -1.44
N CYS A 41 11.03 -13.49 -1.04
CA CYS A 41 11.45 -12.32 -1.81
C CYS A 41 12.89 -11.89 -1.48
N VAL A 42 13.37 -10.85 -2.17
CA VAL A 42 14.62 -10.16 -1.85
C VAL A 42 14.47 -9.24 -0.64
N PRO A 43 15.55 -8.92 0.11
CA PRO A 43 15.51 -7.97 1.21
C PRO A 43 14.89 -6.62 0.82
N GLY A 44 13.85 -6.21 1.56
CA GLY A 44 13.11 -4.97 1.34
C GLY A 44 11.85 -5.11 0.48
N GLY A 45 11.65 -6.24 -0.20
CA GLY A 45 10.38 -6.57 -0.87
C GLY A 45 9.97 -5.66 -2.03
N LEU A 46 10.90 -4.86 -2.57
CA LEU A 46 10.62 -3.98 -3.70
C LEU A 46 10.47 -4.78 -4.99
N HIS A 47 9.46 -4.45 -5.77
CA HIS A 47 9.13 -5.19 -6.98
C HIS A 47 10.11 -4.83 -8.11
N GLY A 48 10.67 -5.84 -8.78
CA GLY A 48 11.73 -5.65 -9.78
C GLY A 48 13.12 -5.38 -9.20
N ASP A 49 13.33 -5.55 -7.89
CA ASP A 49 14.64 -5.35 -7.28
C ASP A 49 15.55 -6.58 -7.44
N ILE A 50 16.44 -6.52 -8.43
CA ILE A 50 17.43 -7.58 -8.70
C ILE A 50 18.86 -7.19 -8.29
N PHE A 51 19.06 -6.05 -7.62
CA PHE A 51 20.40 -5.46 -7.41
C PHE A 51 21.11 -6.05 -6.18
N PHE A 52 21.33 -7.37 -6.23
CA PHE A 52 21.96 -8.16 -5.18
C PHE A 52 22.94 -9.18 -5.76
N THR A 53 24.09 -9.33 -5.12
CA THR A 53 24.88 -10.55 -5.24
C THR A 53 24.16 -11.64 -4.46
N PHE A 54 23.70 -12.67 -5.16
CA PHE A 54 22.89 -13.77 -4.62
C PHE A 54 23.71 -15.04 -4.49
N THR A 55 23.50 -15.79 -3.41
CA THR A 55 23.98 -17.17 -3.26
C THR A 55 22.80 -18.06 -2.90
N CYS A 56 22.55 -19.09 -3.72
CA CYS A 56 21.47 -20.05 -3.47
C CYS A 56 21.78 -20.94 -2.26
N GLU A 57 20.73 -21.54 -1.67
CA GLU A 57 20.82 -22.38 -0.46
C GLU A 57 21.90 -23.48 -0.56
N GLU A 58 21.95 -24.19 -1.68
CA GLU A 58 22.92 -25.27 -1.94
C GLU A 58 24.38 -24.80 -2.03
N CYS A 59 24.62 -23.52 -2.32
CA CYS A 59 25.95 -22.93 -2.42
C CYS A 59 26.33 -22.11 -1.18
N SER A 60 25.47 -22.09 -0.16
CA SER A 60 25.63 -21.29 1.05
C SER A 60 26.02 -22.19 2.22
N GLU A 61 27.16 -21.90 2.85
CA GLU A 61 27.67 -22.66 4.02
C GLU A 61 26.68 -22.69 5.19
N ALA A 62 25.77 -21.71 5.27
CA ALA A 62 24.74 -21.62 6.29
C ALA A 62 23.48 -22.47 6.02
N GLY A 63 23.37 -23.12 4.85
CA GLY A 63 22.15 -23.83 4.44
C GLY A 63 20.94 -22.89 4.26
N SER A 64 21.19 -21.63 3.88
CA SER A 64 20.14 -20.64 3.62
C SER A 64 20.57 -19.68 2.50
N GLU A 65 19.63 -19.24 1.67
CA GLU A 65 19.90 -18.21 0.64
C GLU A 65 20.50 -16.95 1.26
N SER A 66 21.49 -16.36 0.59
CA SER A 66 22.13 -15.12 1.06
C SER A 66 22.12 -14.03 -0.02
N PHE A 67 21.98 -12.79 0.45
CA PHE A 67 21.79 -11.60 -0.40
C PHE A 67 22.72 -10.49 0.09
N VAL A 68 23.67 -10.08 -0.74
CA VAL A 68 24.53 -8.91 -0.49
C VAL A 68 24.10 -7.79 -1.42
N ARG A 69 23.69 -6.65 -0.87
CA ARG A 69 23.17 -5.51 -1.63
C ARG A 69 24.25 -4.89 -2.52
N GLU A 70 23.98 -4.70 -3.80
CA GLU A 70 24.89 -3.97 -4.68
C GLU A 70 24.88 -2.45 -4.41
N LYS A 71 25.96 -1.77 -4.81
CA LYS A 71 26.06 -0.31 -4.72
C LYS A 71 25.11 0.36 -5.72
N MET A 72 24.00 0.88 -5.21
CA MET A 72 22.97 1.56 -5.99
C MET A 72 23.36 3.00 -6.38
N SER A 73 23.04 3.40 -7.62
CA SER A 73 23.05 4.80 -8.05
C SER A 73 21.66 5.43 -7.88
N TRP A 74 21.58 6.77 -7.78
CA TRP A 74 20.28 7.46 -7.67
C TRP A 74 19.32 7.16 -8.83
N LEU A 75 19.85 6.91 -10.05
CA LEU A 75 19.04 6.45 -11.17
C LEU A 75 18.42 5.08 -10.88
N LYS A 76 19.22 4.08 -10.49
CA LYS A 76 18.70 2.73 -10.14
C LYS A 76 17.64 2.80 -9.04
N VAL A 77 17.87 3.61 -8.00
CA VAL A 77 16.92 3.80 -6.88
C VAL A 77 15.59 4.41 -7.36
N LEU A 78 15.64 5.44 -8.20
CA LEU A 78 14.42 6.12 -8.67
C LEU A 78 13.63 5.29 -9.68
N VAL A 79 14.32 4.56 -10.56
CA VAL A 79 13.68 3.61 -11.49
C VAL A 79 12.98 2.52 -10.70
N LEU A 80 13.67 1.90 -9.73
CA LEU A 80 13.07 0.87 -8.88
C LEU A 80 11.88 1.39 -8.06
N ALA A 81 12.01 2.58 -7.46
CA ALA A 81 10.94 3.21 -6.69
C ALA A 81 9.70 3.50 -7.54
N LEU A 82 9.86 4.05 -8.74
CA LEU A 82 8.74 4.32 -9.66
C LEU A 82 8.14 3.03 -10.23
N TYR A 83 8.97 2.05 -10.60
CA TYR A 83 8.50 0.74 -11.10
C TYR A 83 7.67 0.02 -10.03
N HIS A 84 8.14 -0.02 -8.78
CA HIS A 84 7.37 -0.58 -7.67
C HIS A 84 6.08 0.20 -7.42
N LEU A 85 6.11 1.54 -7.38
CA LEU A 85 4.91 2.38 -7.20
C LEU A 85 3.87 2.13 -8.29
N GLN A 86 4.31 1.99 -9.55
CA GLN A 86 3.46 1.74 -10.70
C GLN A 86 2.83 0.33 -10.65
N SER A 87 3.63 -0.70 -10.40
CA SER A 87 3.17 -2.09 -10.43
C SER A 87 2.38 -2.51 -9.19
N ARG A 88 2.66 -1.94 -8.00
CA ARG A 88 2.00 -2.32 -6.74
C ARG A 88 1.02 -1.29 -6.19
N SER A 89 1.15 -0.02 -6.56
CA SER A 89 0.27 1.05 -6.06
C SER A 89 -0.24 2.01 -7.14
N PRO A 90 -0.77 1.53 -8.28
CA PRO A 90 -1.23 2.39 -9.37
C PRO A 90 -2.29 3.41 -8.91
N GLY A 91 -3.15 3.02 -7.96
CA GLY A 91 -4.16 3.88 -7.33
C GLY A 91 -3.64 4.98 -6.39
N LEU A 92 -2.33 5.04 -6.12
CA LEU A 92 -1.68 6.14 -5.40
C LEU A 92 -1.24 7.27 -6.37
N GLY A 93 -1.13 6.96 -7.67
CA GLY A 93 -0.75 7.91 -8.71
C GLY A 93 -1.96 8.64 -9.30
N ARG A 94 -1.78 9.89 -9.72
CA ARG A 94 -2.76 10.63 -10.51
C ARG A 94 -2.47 10.39 -11.99
N LYS A 95 -3.38 9.71 -12.70
CA LYS A 95 -3.20 9.32 -14.12
C LYS A 95 -1.85 8.63 -14.37
N GLY A 96 -1.44 7.72 -13.48
CA GLY A 96 -0.15 7.00 -13.59
C GLY A 96 1.11 7.80 -13.20
N TYR A 97 1.00 9.08 -12.82
CA TYR A 97 2.11 9.87 -12.30
C TYR A 97 2.12 9.89 -10.77
N PHE A 98 3.31 9.99 -10.18
CA PHE A 98 3.54 10.03 -8.73
C PHE A 98 4.23 11.33 -8.31
N HIS A 99 3.81 11.92 -7.20
CA HIS A 99 4.40 13.16 -6.69
C HIS A 99 5.78 12.87 -6.08
N TRP A 100 6.84 13.55 -6.55
CA TRP A 100 8.22 13.18 -6.19
C TRP A 100 8.52 13.26 -4.69
N ARG A 101 7.97 14.24 -3.97
CA ARG A 101 8.17 14.37 -2.51
C ARG A 101 7.30 13.40 -1.71
N ASN A 102 5.97 13.45 -1.93
CA ASN A 102 5.01 12.74 -1.09
C ASN A 102 4.99 11.23 -1.35
N HIS A 103 5.25 10.77 -2.58
CA HIS A 103 5.22 9.35 -2.95
C HIS A 103 6.64 8.79 -3.09
N ILE A 104 7.43 9.30 -4.04
CA ILE A 104 8.75 8.72 -4.37
C ILE A 104 9.75 8.87 -3.22
N ALA A 105 9.94 10.09 -2.70
CA ALA A 105 10.86 10.31 -1.58
C ALA A 105 10.35 9.68 -0.28
N SER A 106 9.04 9.65 -0.02
CA SER A 106 8.48 8.96 1.15
C SER A 106 8.75 7.44 1.11
N LEU A 107 8.64 6.80 -0.07
CA LEU A 107 9.00 5.39 -0.25
C LEU A 107 10.50 5.16 -0.01
N ILE A 108 11.36 5.98 -0.61
CA ILE A 108 12.82 5.88 -0.40
C ILE A 108 13.20 6.11 1.07
N ASP A 109 12.49 6.98 1.79
CA ASP A 109 12.72 7.25 3.21
C ASP A 109 12.37 6.04 4.09
N LYS A 110 11.23 5.39 3.81
CA LYS A 110 10.77 4.16 4.49
C LYS A 110 11.68 2.96 4.22
N ASN A 111 12.15 2.80 2.99
CA ASN A 111 12.96 1.66 2.56
C ASN A 111 14.48 1.94 2.60
N TRP A 112 14.91 3.02 3.26
CA TRP A 112 16.29 3.53 3.20
C TRP A 112 17.34 2.47 3.55
N GLU A 113 17.15 1.76 4.67
CA GLU A 113 18.09 0.74 5.17
C GLU A 113 18.18 -0.50 4.28
N SER A 114 17.22 -0.71 3.38
CA SER A 114 17.20 -1.82 2.42
C SER A 114 17.69 -1.43 1.03
N LEU A 115 17.55 -0.15 0.66
CA LEU A 115 17.97 0.42 -0.62
C LEU A 115 19.47 0.75 -0.65
N PHE A 116 20.03 1.13 0.50
CA PHE A 116 21.41 1.59 0.62
C PHE A 116 22.22 0.73 1.60
N LEU A 117 23.50 0.53 1.27
CA LEU A 117 24.48 -0.10 2.17
C LEU A 117 24.60 0.67 3.49
N LYS A 118 24.88 -0.03 4.60
CA LYS A 118 24.94 0.54 5.96
C LYS A 118 25.91 1.72 6.10
N ASP A 119 26.96 1.77 5.29
CA ASP A 119 27.95 2.86 5.28
C ASP A 119 27.43 4.16 4.62
N PHE A 120 26.29 4.10 3.91
CA PHE A 120 25.75 5.22 3.16
C PHE A 120 24.96 6.19 4.05
N LYS A 121 25.70 7.14 4.66
CA LYS A 121 25.13 8.18 5.54
C LYS A 121 24.14 9.09 4.83
N LYS A 122 22.90 9.12 5.33
CA LYS A 122 21.77 9.95 4.86
C LYS A 122 22.07 11.45 5.01
N LYS A 123 22.33 12.14 3.90
CA LYS A 123 22.61 13.59 3.87
C LYS A 123 21.34 14.41 4.17
N LYS A 124 21.40 15.45 5.01
CA LYS A 124 20.23 16.28 5.37
C LYS A 124 19.43 16.87 4.18
N LYS A 125 20.07 17.08 3.02
CA LYS A 125 19.43 17.61 1.78
C LYS A 125 19.17 16.54 0.70
N TRP A 126 19.22 15.24 1.01
CA TRP A 126 19.08 14.15 0.03
C TRP A 126 17.80 14.22 -0.81
N VAL A 127 16.71 14.73 -0.23
CA VAL A 127 15.40 14.93 -0.88
C VAL A 127 15.53 15.80 -2.14
N GLY A 128 16.43 16.79 -2.17
CA GLY A 128 16.70 17.58 -3.38
C GLY A 128 17.39 16.80 -4.50
N THR A 129 18.15 15.75 -4.17
CA THR A 129 18.80 14.87 -5.15
C THR A 129 17.78 14.04 -5.94
N VAL A 130 16.66 13.67 -5.33
CA VAL A 130 15.52 13.01 -6.02
C VAL A 130 15.01 13.89 -7.16
N ALA A 131 14.63 15.14 -6.86
CA ALA A 131 14.13 16.07 -7.87
C ALA A 131 15.18 16.38 -8.95
N GLY A 132 16.44 16.63 -8.57
CA GLY A 132 17.52 16.89 -9.53
C GLY A 132 17.81 15.71 -10.46
N THR A 133 17.74 14.48 -9.96
CA THR A 133 17.99 13.27 -10.76
C THR A 133 16.83 12.96 -11.69
N LEU A 134 15.58 13.15 -11.24
CA LEU A 134 14.39 13.04 -12.10
C LEU A 134 14.47 14.02 -13.29
N SER A 135 14.80 15.29 -13.04
CA SER A 135 14.98 16.29 -14.09
C SER A 135 16.14 15.96 -15.03
N HIS A 136 17.29 15.53 -14.51
CA HIS A 136 18.47 15.21 -15.31
C HIS A 136 18.23 14.03 -16.29
N PHE A 137 17.44 13.04 -15.88
CA PHE A 137 17.13 11.86 -16.72
C PHE A 137 15.77 11.95 -17.42
N SER A 138 15.16 13.15 -17.45
CA SER A 138 13.83 13.37 -18.02
C SER A 138 13.75 13.17 -19.53
N THR A 139 14.86 13.33 -20.25
CA THR A 139 14.97 13.10 -21.70
C THR A 139 15.12 11.62 -22.08
N TYR A 140 15.23 10.71 -21.11
CA TYR A 140 15.49 9.28 -21.37
C TYR A 140 14.49 8.37 -20.66
N PHE A 141 14.36 8.47 -19.33
CA PHE A 141 13.69 7.45 -18.52
C PHE A 141 12.51 7.96 -17.68
N PHE A 142 12.39 9.28 -17.46
CA PHE A 142 11.36 9.87 -16.60
C PHE A 142 10.49 10.90 -17.32
N LYS A 143 9.18 10.71 -17.33
CA LYS A 143 8.23 11.67 -17.91
C LYS A 143 7.66 12.59 -16.83
N SER A 144 7.72 13.90 -17.08
CA SER A 144 7.06 14.91 -16.24
C SER A 144 5.55 14.94 -16.52
N GLY A 145 4.75 14.92 -15.46
CA GLY A 145 3.29 14.90 -15.51
C GLY A 145 2.63 16.28 -15.45
N THR A 146 3.39 17.38 -15.42
CA THR A 146 2.86 18.74 -15.17
C THR A 146 1.71 19.12 -16.11
N SER A 147 1.81 18.80 -17.40
CA SER A 147 0.77 19.07 -18.40
C SER A 147 -0.43 18.12 -18.35
N VAL A 148 -0.31 16.98 -17.66
CA VAL A 148 -1.35 15.94 -17.61
C VAL A 148 -2.14 16.00 -16.30
N VAL A 149 -1.49 16.40 -15.22
CA VAL A 149 -2.07 16.55 -13.86
C VAL A 149 -2.45 18.00 -13.55
N ASN A 150 -2.03 18.98 -14.37
CA ASN A 150 -2.16 20.43 -14.15
C ASN A 150 -1.52 20.94 -12.84
N GLU A 151 -0.66 20.13 -12.23
CA GLU A 151 0.12 20.46 -11.03
C GLU A 151 1.60 20.15 -11.32
N PRO A 152 2.55 20.96 -10.81
CA PRO A 152 3.97 20.62 -10.87
C PRO A 152 4.29 19.38 -10.01
N ALA A 153 5.53 18.89 -10.08
CA ALA A 153 6.09 17.87 -9.19
C ALA A 153 5.59 16.41 -9.38
N TRP A 154 4.82 16.12 -10.43
CA TRP A 154 4.39 14.76 -10.79
C TRP A 154 5.30 14.09 -11.83
N TRP A 155 5.66 12.82 -11.62
CA TRP A 155 6.63 12.07 -12.44
C TRP A 155 6.23 10.60 -12.64
N ALA A 156 6.60 10.01 -13.78
CA ALA A 156 6.40 8.60 -14.09
C ALA A 156 7.61 8.04 -14.88
N LEU A 157 7.68 6.72 -15.06
CA LEU A 157 8.60 6.12 -16.03
C LEU A 157 8.12 6.39 -17.45
N THR A 158 9.03 6.72 -18.37
CA THR A 158 8.67 6.89 -19.80
C THR A 158 8.16 5.59 -20.40
N TYR A 159 8.82 4.48 -20.06
CA TYR A 159 8.51 3.12 -20.52
C TYR A 159 8.12 2.27 -19.31
N PRO A 160 6.82 2.07 -19.06
CA PRO A 160 6.33 1.45 -17.81
C PRO A 160 6.54 -0.07 -17.75
N LYS A 161 6.65 -0.72 -18.92
CA LYS A 161 6.85 -2.17 -19.05
C LYS A 161 8.32 -2.60 -18.89
N LEU A 162 9.28 -1.67 -18.94
CA LEU A 162 10.70 -2.01 -18.82
C LEU A 162 11.12 -2.20 -17.36
N THR A 163 11.80 -3.31 -17.09
CA THR A 163 12.31 -3.65 -15.76
C THR A 163 13.45 -2.71 -15.32
N PRO A 164 13.69 -2.56 -14.00
CA PRO A 164 14.82 -1.80 -13.49
C PRO A 164 16.18 -2.29 -14.01
N ASN A 165 16.32 -3.59 -14.29
CA ASN A 165 17.48 -4.21 -14.91
C ASN A 165 17.73 -3.69 -16.34
N VAL A 166 16.72 -3.79 -17.22
CA VAL A 166 16.83 -3.37 -18.62
C VAL A 166 17.13 -1.87 -18.70
N ILE A 167 16.47 -1.05 -17.89
CA ILE A 167 16.77 0.38 -17.79
C ILE A 167 18.21 0.64 -17.32
N SER A 168 18.71 -0.13 -16.34
CA SER A 168 20.12 -0.06 -15.90
C SER A 168 21.10 -0.43 -17.02
N ASN A 169 20.79 -1.47 -17.81
CA ASN A 169 21.65 -1.95 -18.90
C ASN A 169 21.66 -0.96 -20.09
N LEU A 170 20.50 -0.38 -20.43
CA LEU A 170 20.40 0.72 -21.41
C LEU A 170 21.23 1.94 -20.98
N TYR A 171 21.19 2.30 -19.69
CA TYR A 171 22.00 3.41 -19.17
C TYR A 171 23.51 3.12 -19.19
N ALA A 172 23.92 1.88 -18.91
CA ALA A 172 25.31 1.46 -19.04
C ALA A 172 25.79 1.52 -20.50
N ALA A 173 24.98 1.03 -21.45
CA ALA A 173 25.26 1.12 -22.88
C ALA A 173 25.39 2.58 -23.34
N LEU A 174 24.46 3.46 -22.95
CA LEU A 174 24.52 4.90 -23.24
C LEU A 174 25.77 5.57 -22.65
N THR A 175 26.18 5.19 -21.44
CA THR A 175 27.40 5.74 -20.82
C THR A 175 28.66 5.32 -21.59
N ASN A 176 28.73 4.06 -22.04
CA ASN A 176 29.84 3.53 -22.83
C ASN A 176 29.91 4.16 -24.23
N GLU A 177 28.76 4.31 -24.92
CA GLU A 177 28.74 5.01 -26.22
C GLU A 177 29.12 6.48 -26.08
N LYS A 178 28.62 7.21 -25.06
CA LYS A 178 29.07 8.60 -24.79
C LYS A 178 30.57 8.72 -24.54
N GLN A 179 31.23 7.70 -23.99
CA GLN A 179 32.71 7.68 -23.88
C GLN A 179 33.37 7.51 -25.25
N LYS A 180 32.88 6.59 -26.10
CA LYS A 180 33.38 6.41 -27.48
C LYS A 180 33.17 7.65 -28.33
N THR A 181 31.98 8.25 -28.32
CA THR A 181 31.64 9.44 -29.11
C THR A 181 32.53 10.64 -28.75
N LYS A 182 32.89 10.79 -27.47
CA LYS A 182 33.87 11.80 -27.01
C LYS A 182 35.29 11.56 -27.52
N ILE A 183 35.73 10.31 -27.58
CA ILE A 183 37.03 9.92 -28.15
C ILE A 183 37.04 10.19 -29.67
N LEU A 184 35.93 9.90 -30.35
CA LEU A 184 35.76 10.05 -31.80
C LEU A 184 35.42 11.48 -32.26
N LYS A 185 35.20 12.42 -31.35
CA LYS A 185 34.82 13.83 -31.62
C LYS A 185 33.57 14.01 -32.51
N ILE A 186 32.62 13.07 -32.45
CA ILE A 186 31.39 13.11 -33.25
C ILE A 186 30.31 13.93 -32.48
N SER A 187 29.59 14.82 -33.17
CA SER A 187 28.49 15.61 -32.60
C SER A 187 27.12 14.99 -32.93
N VAL A 188 26.65 14.06 -32.09
CA VAL A 188 25.28 13.52 -32.13
C VAL A 188 24.58 13.95 -30.84
N SER A 189 23.28 14.27 -30.88
CA SER A 189 22.57 14.65 -29.67
C SER A 189 22.39 13.44 -28.73
N ASP A 190 22.50 13.67 -27.43
CA ASP A 190 22.39 12.61 -26.43
C ASP A 190 21.05 11.84 -26.51
N THR A 191 19.98 12.52 -26.95
CA THR A 191 18.64 11.97 -27.18
C THR A 191 18.57 11.03 -28.39
N GLU A 192 19.20 11.38 -29.51
CA GLU A 192 19.26 10.53 -30.70
C GLU A 192 20.14 9.30 -30.45
N LEU A 193 21.23 9.46 -29.71
CA LEU A 193 22.06 8.34 -29.29
C LEU A 193 21.27 7.37 -28.39
N PHE A 194 20.40 7.90 -27.52
CA PHE A 194 19.55 7.06 -26.67
C PHE A 194 18.49 6.29 -27.46
N THR A 195 17.76 6.93 -28.40
CA THR A 195 16.75 6.22 -29.21
C THR A 195 17.39 5.17 -30.12
N GLN A 196 18.58 5.42 -30.69
CA GLN A 196 19.35 4.41 -31.41
C GLN A 196 19.71 3.20 -30.51
N ILE A 197 20.12 3.44 -29.27
CA ILE A 197 20.43 2.36 -28.30
C ILE A 197 19.15 1.61 -27.86
N LEU A 198 18.02 2.32 -27.72
CA LEU A 198 16.72 1.76 -27.37
C LEU A 198 16.27 0.74 -28.43
N HIS A 199 16.09 1.17 -29.68
CA HIS A 199 15.66 0.31 -30.80
C HIS A 199 16.68 -0.78 -31.17
N LYS A 200 17.97 -0.60 -30.85
CA LYS A 200 18.99 -1.64 -31.05
C LYS A 200 18.94 -2.77 -30.01
N ASN A 201 18.44 -2.50 -28.81
CA ASN A 201 18.43 -3.48 -27.71
C ASN A 201 17.04 -4.07 -27.43
N ILE A 202 15.96 -3.35 -27.73
CA ILE A 202 14.59 -3.81 -27.57
C ILE A 202 13.96 -3.89 -28.97
N LYS A 203 13.58 -5.11 -29.38
CA LYS A 203 12.97 -5.40 -30.68
C LYS A 203 11.44 -5.44 -30.67
N ASP A 204 10.85 -5.45 -29.48
CA ASP A 204 9.41 -5.57 -29.27
C ASP A 204 8.83 -4.16 -29.01
N ASP A 205 8.08 -3.65 -29.98
CA ASP A 205 7.48 -2.32 -29.92
C ASP A 205 6.40 -2.20 -28.81
N ASP A 206 5.78 -3.33 -28.40
CA ASP A 206 4.83 -3.34 -27.29
C ASP A 206 5.52 -3.06 -25.95
N LEU A 207 6.82 -3.31 -25.80
CA LEU A 207 7.58 -2.93 -24.60
C LEU A 207 8.01 -1.45 -24.62
N LEU A 208 8.04 -0.85 -25.81
CA LEU A 208 8.43 0.55 -26.03
C LEU A 208 7.24 1.52 -25.98
N THR A 209 6.00 1.04 -25.88
CA THR A 209 4.80 1.87 -25.77
C THR A 209 4.95 2.88 -24.61
N PRO A 210 5.03 4.19 -24.89
CA PRO A 210 5.07 5.20 -23.84
C PRO A 210 3.74 5.19 -23.07
N LEU A 211 3.76 5.71 -21.84
CA LEU A 211 2.58 5.71 -20.93
C LEU A 211 1.26 6.29 -21.49
N PHE A 212 1.25 6.91 -22.68
CA PHE A 212 0.06 7.45 -23.36
C PHE A 212 0.20 7.38 -24.89
N THR A 213 -0.22 6.26 -25.47
CA THR A 213 -0.79 6.19 -26.84
C THR A 213 -2.06 5.35 -26.74
N VAL A 214 -3.21 6.01 -26.79
CA VAL A 214 -4.52 5.36 -26.94
C VAL A 214 -4.94 5.55 -28.39
N ASP A 215 -5.54 4.52 -28.96
CA ASP A 215 -5.87 4.39 -30.38
C ASP A 215 -6.67 5.59 -30.90
N VAL A 216 -6.15 6.24 -31.94
CA VAL A 216 -6.97 7.01 -32.88
C VAL A 216 -7.47 6.01 -33.92
N PRO A 217 -8.79 5.79 -34.05
CA PRO A 217 -9.30 4.86 -35.05
C PRO A 217 -8.88 5.29 -36.45
N ASN A 218 -8.36 4.35 -37.25
CA ASN A 218 -8.00 4.57 -38.65
C ASN A 218 -9.17 5.18 -39.42
N PHE A 219 -9.05 6.46 -39.79
CA PHE A 219 -9.76 7.00 -40.94
C PHE A 219 -8.84 6.85 -42.14
N SER A 220 -9.22 5.95 -43.05
CA SER A 220 -8.44 5.65 -44.25
C SER A 220 -8.32 6.87 -45.14
N GLU A 221 -7.09 7.13 -45.60
CA GLU A 221 -6.86 8.02 -46.73
C GLU A 221 -7.62 7.48 -47.95
N LYS A 222 -8.47 8.32 -48.53
CA LYS A 222 -8.92 8.18 -49.92
C LYS A 222 -8.55 9.46 -50.65
N ASN A 223 -8.05 9.26 -51.88
CA ASN A 223 -7.46 10.31 -52.70
C ASN A 223 -8.42 11.47 -52.99
N PRO A 224 -7.88 12.68 -53.22
CA PRO A 224 -8.67 13.81 -53.68
C PRO A 224 -8.99 13.66 -55.17
N ASP A 225 -10.22 13.98 -55.57
CA ASP A 225 -10.56 14.49 -56.90
C ASP A 225 -11.96 15.14 -56.90
N ASP A 226 -12.18 15.98 -57.92
CA ASP A 226 -13.38 16.73 -58.31
C ASP A 226 -13.81 18.01 -57.57
N GLU A 227 -14.12 19.00 -58.42
CA GLU A 227 -14.42 20.40 -58.10
C GLU A 227 -15.93 20.65 -57.85
N THR A 228 -16.29 21.72 -57.13
CA THR A 228 -16.86 22.93 -57.79
C THR A 228 -17.27 24.06 -56.81
N ASN A 229 -16.77 25.26 -57.12
CA ASN A 229 -17.28 26.60 -56.80
C ASN A 229 -18.53 26.80 -55.90
N LYS A 230 -18.36 27.61 -54.84
CA LYS A 230 -18.77 29.04 -54.86
C LYS A 230 -18.12 29.90 -53.77
N LYS A 231 -17.73 31.13 -54.16
CA LYS A 231 -17.10 32.18 -53.33
C LYS A 231 -18.15 33.09 -52.68
N ILE A 232 -17.77 33.74 -51.57
CA ILE A 232 -17.99 35.17 -51.21
C ILE A 232 -17.24 35.37 -49.87
N THR A 233 -15.97 35.84 -49.87
CA THR A 233 -15.52 37.24 -49.66
C THR A 233 -16.06 37.89 -48.38
N LYS A 234 -15.31 38.58 -47.50
CA LYS A 234 -13.90 39.06 -47.38
C LYS A 234 -13.65 39.32 -45.86
N ASN A 235 -12.50 39.73 -45.30
CA ASN A 235 -11.25 40.31 -45.81
C ASN A 235 -10.04 39.96 -44.88
N PHE A 236 -8.90 40.65 -45.04
CA PHE A 236 -7.65 40.54 -44.25
C PHE A 236 -7.63 41.48 -43.00
N THR A 237 -6.79 41.27 -41.97
CA THR A 237 -5.37 41.69 -41.94
C THR A 237 -4.46 40.94 -40.95
N VAL A 238 -3.21 40.75 -41.36
CA VAL A 238 -2.07 40.33 -40.54
C VAL A 238 -1.25 41.57 -40.17
N ASN A 239 -0.71 41.64 -38.95
CA ASN A 239 0.46 42.49 -38.69
C ASN A 239 1.39 41.92 -37.60
N LYS A 240 2.66 41.73 -37.97
CA LYS A 240 3.77 41.50 -37.03
C LYS A 240 4.19 42.83 -36.41
N ARG A 241 4.58 42.85 -35.12
CA ARG A 241 5.80 43.55 -34.67
C ARG A 241 6.25 43.15 -33.27
N LYS A 242 7.56 43.30 -33.05
CA LYS A 242 8.29 43.05 -31.79
C LYS A 242 7.95 44.13 -30.75
N SER A 243 8.15 43.85 -29.46
CA SER A 243 9.33 44.35 -28.71
C SER A 243 9.12 44.49 -27.19
N LEU A 244 10.26 44.48 -26.46
CA LEU A 244 10.51 45.04 -25.12
C LEU A 244 9.89 44.37 -23.87
N LEU A 245 10.78 43.77 -23.07
CA LEU A 245 10.62 43.69 -21.61
C LEU A 245 10.81 45.08 -20.98
N PRO A 246 10.29 45.28 -19.76
CA PRO A 246 10.97 46.05 -18.73
C PRO A 246 11.26 45.19 -17.48
N THR A 247 12.52 45.17 -17.05
CA THR A 247 12.96 44.71 -15.72
C THR A 247 13.19 45.92 -14.81
N PHE A 248 12.69 45.88 -13.56
CA PHE A 248 13.48 46.31 -12.40
C PHE A 248 12.95 45.74 -11.07
N GLU A 249 13.75 45.90 -10.01
CA GLU A 249 13.72 45.12 -8.77
C GLU A 249 13.05 45.80 -7.56
N SER A 250 12.51 44.96 -6.68
CA SER A 250 12.55 45.08 -5.20
C SER A 250 11.75 46.17 -4.45
N THR A 251 11.51 45.87 -3.16
CA THR A 251 10.76 46.67 -2.15
C THR A 251 9.23 46.74 -2.42
N SER A 252 8.34 46.86 -1.43
CA SER A 252 8.46 47.09 0.01
C SER A 252 7.31 46.41 0.81
N LYS A 253 7.27 46.60 2.14
CA LYS A 253 6.27 46.01 3.07
C LYS A 253 5.04 46.91 3.27
N LYS A 254 3.94 46.30 3.77
CA LYS A 254 2.73 46.88 4.40
C LYS A 254 1.54 47.22 3.47
N LEU A 255 0.37 47.34 4.13
CA LEU A 255 -0.99 47.62 3.64
C LEU A 255 -1.71 46.35 3.12
N LEU A 256 -2.88 45.93 3.62
CA LEU A 256 -3.84 46.55 4.56
C LEU A 256 -4.57 45.52 5.47
N LYS A 257 -4.74 45.88 6.76
CA LYS A 257 -5.97 45.62 7.54
C LYS A 257 -7.07 46.48 6.89
N MET A 258 -8.36 46.16 6.80
CA MET A 258 -9.26 45.58 7.80
C MET A 258 -10.62 45.36 7.11
N ASN A 259 -11.43 44.36 7.49
CA ASN A 259 -12.76 44.65 8.03
C ASN A 259 -13.33 43.44 8.81
N LYS A 260 -14.02 43.71 9.91
CA LYS A 260 -14.87 42.78 10.66
C LYS A 260 -16.21 43.47 10.86
N ASN A 261 -17.32 42.77 10.66
CA ASN A 261 -18.52 42.87 11.50
C ASN A 261 -19.53 41.76 11.11
N SER A 262 -19.56 40.70 11.95
CA SER A 262 -20.71 40.19 12.76
C SER A 262 -22.16 40.37 12.25
N PRO A 263 -23.16 39.53 12.68
CA PRO A 263 -23.16 38.77 13.95
C PRO A 263 -23.90 37.39 14.04
N VAL A 264 -23.82 36.74 15.22
CA VAL A 264 -24.63 35.61 15.81
C VAL A 264 -24.69 34.27 15.01
N PHE A 265 -24.57 33.05 15.58
CA PHE A 265 -24.79 32.54 16.94
C PHE A 265 -23.63 31.67 17.51
N SER A 266 -23.13 32.09 18.67
CA SER A 266 -22.68 31.27 19.82
C SER A 266 -23.87 30.53 20.47
N ASN A 267 -23.81 29.44 21.25
CA ASN A 267 -22.73 28.69 21.91
C ASN A 267 -23.25 27.29 22.31
N LEU A 268 -22.39 26.27 22.25
CA LEU A 268 -22.32 25.06 23.09
C LEU A 268 -21.24 24.18 22.43
N GLY A 269 -20.00 24.07 22.94
CA GLY A 269 -19.63 23.81 24.33
C GLY A 269 -19.25 22.32 24.42
N ASP A 270 -18.13 21.93 23.82
CA ASP A 270 -16.86 21.64 24.50
C ASP A 270 -16.88 20.39 25.39
N GLU A 271 -16.27 19.30 24.91
CA GLU A 271 -15.04 18.71 25.49
C GLU A 271 -14.49 17.58 24.58
N LEU A 272 -13.23 17.16 24.83
CA LEU A 272 -12.51 16.03 24.20
C LEU A 272 -11.78 16.23 22.86
N THR A 273 -11.06 17.34 22.65
CA THR A 273 -9.70 17.33 22.06
C THR A 273 -9.02 18.67 22.32
N PRO A 274 -7.93 18.76 23.13
CA PRO A 274 -6.60 18.30 22.68
C PRO A 274 -5.58 17.95 23.80
N THR A 275 -5.34 16.67 24.09
CA THR A 275 -4.32 16.26 25.09
C THR A 275 -3.21 15.31 24.59
N TYR A 276 -3.33 14.74 23.39
CA TYR A 276 -2.43 13.69 22.90
C TYR A 276 -1.19 14.14 22.10
N LEU A 277 -0.91 15.45 22.01
CA LEU A 277 0.24 16.00 21.26
C LEU A 277 1.27 16.75 22.13
N LYS A 278 1.28 16.56 23.46
CA LYS A 278 2.23 17.26 24.37
C LYS A 278 3.01 16.40 25.36
N GLN A 279 2.88 15.07 25.35
CA GLN A 279 3.51 14.21 26.36
C GLN A 279 4.88 13.59 25.98
N ASN A 280 5.40 13.80 24.77
CA ASN A 280 6.64 13.13 24.30
C ASN A 280 7.91 14.00 24.23
N GLU A 281 7.92 15.23 24.74
CA GLU A 281 9.10 16.13 24.67
C GLU A 281 9.58 16.71 26.01
N ARG A 282 9.23 16.09 27.15
CA ARG A 282 9.77 16.48 28.46
C ARG A 282 10.10 15.26 29.32
N ASN A 283 11.37 14.83 29.27
CA ASN A 283 12.20 14.49 30.43
C ASN A 283 13.61 14.11 29.96
N LEU A 284 14.59 14.98 30.27
CA LEU A 284 16.02 14.82 30.02
C LEU A 284 16.75 15.53 31.17
N GLY A 285 17.56 14.79 31.92
CA GLY A 285 18.10 15.21 33.23
C GLY A 285 17.18 14.79 34.40
N GLU A 286 17.66 14.30 35.54
CA GLU A 286 19.05 14.18 36.06
C GLU A 286 19.33 12.76 36.59
N ALA A 287 20.59 12.45 36.91
CA ALA A 287 21.04 11.11 37.32
C ALA A 287 21.48 11.05 38.79
N GLN A 288 21.30 9.90 39.46
CA GLN A 288 22.34 9.19 40.25
C GLN A 288 21.83 7.83 40.80
N PRO A 289 22.70 6.93 41.33
CA PRO A 289 22.60 5.49 41.04
C PRO A 289 22.04 4.60 42.18
N ARG A 290 21.65 3.35 41.83
CA ARG A 290 21.80 2.15 42.67
C ARG A 290 21.66 0.81 41.91
N ASN A 291 22.69 -0.03 42.08
CA ASN A 291 22.74 -1.50 42.15
C ASN A 291 22.26 -2.38 40.96
N LYS A 292 23.21 -3.13 40.38
CA LYS A 292 23.00 -4.34 39.55
C LYS A 292 22.60 -5.55 40.42
N PRO A 293 21.82 -6.50 39.87
CA PRO A 293 22.27 -7.90 39.80
C PRO A 293 22.04 -8.48 38.36
N PRO A 294 22.20 -9.78 38.05
CA PRO A 294 23.37 -10.20 37.25
C PRO A 294 23.08 -10.87 35.89
N SER A 295 24.15 -11.00 35.10
CA SER A 295 24.40 -11.99 34.02
C SER A 295 23.33 -12.18 32.93
N GLU A 296 23.59 -11.53 31.79
CA GLU A 296 23.64 -12.13 30.45
C GLU A 296 22.95 -13.49 30.24
N GLN A 297 21.81 -13.46 29.54
CA GLN A 297 21.40 -14.52 28.63
C GLN A 297 21.09 -13.91 27.26
N ASN A 298 21.58 -14.59 26.23
CA ASN A 298 21.62 -14.18 24.82
C ASN A 298 20.45 -13.29 24.37
N LYS A 299 20.76 -12.05 23.95
CA LYS A 299 19.90 -11.34 23.00
C LYS A 299 20.02 -12.06 21.66
N GLU A 300 19.09 -12.98 21.39
CA GLU A 300 18.88 -13.45 20.03
C GLU A 300 18.70 -12.23 19.12
N SER A 301 19.53 -12.14 18.07
CA SER A 301 19.32 -11.16 17.02
C SER A 301 17.96 -11.40 16.41
N VAL A 302 17.19 -10.33 16.21
CA VAL A 302 15.85 -10.42 15.60
C VAL A 302 16.00 -11.05 14.21
N LYS A 303 15.68 -12.34 14.10
CA LYS A 303 15.66 -13.05 12.83
C LYS A 303 14.61 -12.39 11.95
N LEU A 304 15.07 -11.65 10.95
CA LEU A 304 14.24 -10.99 9.95
C LEU A 304 13.73 -12.05 8.96
N LEU A 305 12.76 -12.86 9.40
CA LEU A 305 12.09 -13.84 8.55
C LEU A 305 11.18 -13.11 7.55
N ASP A 306 11.14 -13.60 6.31
CA ASP A 306 10.34 -13.00 5.24
C ASP A 306 8.84 -13.03 5.58
N PRO A 307 8.15 -11.88 5.62
CA PRO A 307 6.70 -11.86 5.83
C PRO A 307 5.90 -12.02 4.53
N PHE A 308 6.49 -11.92 3.32
CA PHE A 308 5.76 -12.09 2.06
C PHE A 308 5.23 -13.52 1.88
N CYS A 309 5.95 -14.53 2.37
CA CYS A 309 5.46 -15.90 2.34
C CYS A 309 4.16 -16.10 3.17
N HIS A 310 3.83 -15.24 4.13
CA HIS A 310 2.80 -15.55 5.15
C HIS A 310 1.33 -15.25 4.80
N TYR A 311 1.02 -14.40 3.81
CA TYR A 311 -0.36 -14.30 3.26
C TYR A 311 -0.57 -15.22 2.05
N ASN A 312 0.43 -15.39 1.17
CA ASN A 312 0.34 -16.34 0.06
C ASN A 312 0.37 -17.82 0.51
N THR A 313 0.86 -18.13 1.72
CA THR A 313 0.73 -19.49 2.28
C THR A 313 -0.70 -19.99 2.47
N CYS A 314 -1.74 -19.16 2.32
CA CYS A 314 -3.13 -19.64 2.25
C CYS A 314 -3.36 -20.64 1.09
N PHE A 315 -2.56 -20.52 0.03
CA PHE A 315 -2.55 -21.47 -1.09
C PHE A 315 -1.67 -22.71 -0.83
N SER A 316 -0.83 -22.70 0.22
CA SER A 316 -0.04 -23.88 0.59
C SER A 316 -0.89 -24.89 1.36
N ASN A 317 -0.80 -26.16 0.97
CA ASN A 317 -1.62 -27.23 1.55
C ASN A 317 -1.40 -27.40 3.07
N ALA A 318 -0.18 -27.12 3.58
CA ALA A 318 0.14 -27.22 5.01
C ALA A 318 -0.68 -26.25 5.88
N PHE A 319 -0.83 -24.98 5.46
CA PHE A 319 -1.65 -24.02 6.21
C PHE A 319 -3.15 -24.26 6.00
N ARG A 320 -3.58 -24.77 4.83
CA ARG A 320 -4.96 -25.29 4.65
C ARG A 320 -5.28 -26.42 5.62
N GLN A 321 -4.38 -27.39 5.79
CA GLN A 321 -4.55 -28.48 6.76
C GLN A 321 -4.60 -27.94 8.20
N LYS A 322 -3.67 -27.06 8.59
CA LYS A 322 -3.67 -26.42 9.92
C LYS A 322 -4.93 -25.58 10.19
N GLY A 323 -5.49 -24.93 9.17
CA GLY A 323 -6.76 -24.19 9.22
C GLY A 323 -8.01 -25.09 9.26
N SER A 324 -7.90 -26.33 8.77
CA SER A 324 -8.99 -27.32 8.83
C SER A 324 -9.18 -27.95 10.21
N GLU A 325 -8.17 -27.88 11.09
CA GLU A 325 -8.28 -28.36 12.47
C GLU A 325 -9.50 -27.74 13.18
N MET A 326 -10.33 -28.58 13.82
CA MET A 326 -11.53 -28.12 14.50
C MET A 326 -11.26 -27.02 15.54
N ARG A 327 -10.10 -27.08 16.22
CA ARG A 327 -9.68 -26.01 17.15
C ARG A 327 -9.55 -24.67 16.42
N VAL A 328 -8.90 -24.61 15.26
CA VAL A 328 -8.68 -23.37 14.50
C VAL A 328 -9.99 -22.91 13.84
N ARG A 329 -10.83 -23.83 13.37
CA ARG A 329 -12.16 -23.50 12.84
C ARG A 329 -13.11 -22.89 13.88
N LEU A 330 -12.96 -23.22 15.17
CA LEU A 330 -13.75 -22.66 16.27
C LEU A 330 -13.16 -21.38 16.87
N MET A 331 -11.84 -21.27 16.90
CA MET A 331 -11.10 -20.29 17.70
C MET A 331 -10.23 -19.31 16.89
N GLY A 332 -9.75 -19.73 15.73
CA GLY A 332 -8.66 -19.08 15.02
C GLY A 332 -7.32 -19.17 15.76
N GLY A 333 -6.40 -18.27 15.44
CA GLY A 333 -5.10 -18.16 16.07
C GLY A 333 -4.41 -16.83 15.73
N ILE A 334 -3.57 -16.34 16.63
CA ILE A 334 -2.86 -15.06 16.50
C ILE A 334 -1.37 -15.34 16.28
N ARG A 335 -0.84 -14.96 15.12
CA ARG A 335 0.60 -14.87 14.84
C ARG A 335 1.20 -13.70 15.62
N LYS A 336 2.39 -13.90 16.21
CA LYS A 336 3.09 -12.89 17.03
C LYS A 336 4.07 -12.03 16.23
N GLU A 337 4.38 -12.44 15.01
CA GLU A 337 5.34 -11.77 14.13
C GLU A 337 4.71 -10.54 13.44
N LEU A 338 5.58 -9.67 12.91
CA LEU A 338 5.16 -8.56 12.06
C LEU A 338 4.73 -9.12 10.69
N ILE A 339 3.60 -8.65 10.17
CA ILE A 339 3.04 -9.18 8.91
C ILE A 339 3.08 -8.07 7.84
N LEU A 340 3.71 -8.33 6.70
CA LEU A 340 3.78 -7.36 5.61
C LEU A 340 2.46 -7.40 4.81
N SER A 341 1.79 -6.26 4.70
CA SER A 341 0.56 -6.15 3.92
C SER A 341 0.84 -6.29 2.42
N PRO A 342 0.17 -7.21 1.70
CA PRO A 342 0.30 -7.32 0.25
C PRO A 342 -0.17 -6.07 -0.51
N TYR A 343 -1.11 -5.31 0.08
CA TYR A 343 -1.70 -4.12 -0.52
C TYR A 343 -0.90 -2.85 -0.23
N SER A 344 -0.67 -2.49 1.04
CA SER A 344 0.01 -1.23 1.39
C SER A 344 1.54 -1.33 1.44
N SER A 345 2.10 -2.54 1.44
CA SER A 345 3.52 -2.81 1.71
C SER A 345 4.01 -2.24 3.06
N ILE A 346 3.10 -2.12 4.04
CA ILE A 346 3.41 -1.71 5.43
C ILE A 346 3.52 -2.95 6.32
N TYR A 347 4.47 -2.93 7.26
CA TYR A 347 4.58 -3.93 8.32
C TYR A 347 3.52 -3.71 9.39
N LEU A 348 2.56 -4.61 9.45
CA LEU A 348 1.50 -4.67 10.43
C LEU A 348 1.99 -5.31 11.73
N LYS A 349 1.70 -4.65 12.85
CA LYS A 349 1.90 -5.22 14.19
C LYS A 349 0.90 -6.35 14.42
N PRO A 350 1.26 -7.39 15.21
CA PRO A 350 0.35 -8.49 15.53
C PRO A 350 -0.94 -8.03 16.24
N TYR A 351 -0.88 -6.88 16.93
CA TYR A 351 -2.03 -6.24 17.57
C TYR A 351 -2.16 -4.78 17.11
N ILE A 352 -3.39 -4.38 16.80
CA ILE A 352 -3.84 -2.99 16.61
C ILE A 352 -4.00 -2.34 18.00
N ARG A 353 -4.63 -3.06 18.93
CA ARG A 353 -4.90 -2.67 20.32
C ARG A 353 -5.06 -3.93 21.16
N ARG A 354 -4.62 -3.88 22.42
CA ARG A 354 -4.98 -4.89 23.44
C ARG A 354 -5.73 -4.17 24.55
N ASP A 355 -6.89 -4.68 24.94
CA ASP A 355 -7.82 -4.01 25.85
C ASP A 355 -8.09 -4.89 27.08
N THR A 356 -7.58 -4.44 28.22
CA THR A 356 -7.76 -5.08 29.54
C THR A 356 -8.87 -4.45 30.37
N GLU A 357 -9.54 -3.41 29.88
CA GLU A 357 -10.52 -2.60 30.61
C GLU A 357 -11.94 -3.01 30.26
N THR A 358 -12.24 -3.13 28.97
CA THR A 358 -13.57 -3.44 28.44
C THR A 358 -14.13 -4.74 29.04
N TYR A 359 -15.32 -4.67 29.65
CA TYR A 359 -15.97 -5.78 30.36
C TYR A 359 -17.40 -6.03 29.84
N PRO A 360 -17.57 -6.87 28.78
CA PRO A 360 -18.85 -7.19 28.15
C PRO A 360 -19.78 -8.01 29.05
N SER A 361 -21.09 -7.98 28.75
CA SER A 361 -22.12 -8.71 29.50
C SER A 361 -21.87 -10.23 29.57
N TRP A 362 -21.36 -10.83 28.49
CA TRP A 362 -20.97 -12.24 28.51
C TRP A 362 -19.89 -12.55 29.57
N LEU A 363 -18.88 -11.68 29.72
CA LEU A 363 -17.83 -11.91 30.72
C LEU A 363 -18.32 -11.65 32.16
N ARG A 364 -19.28 -10.72 32.34
CA ARG A 364 -19.95 -10.49 33.63
C ARG A 364 -20.72 -11.74 34.07
N LEU A 365 -21.58 -12.24 33.20
CA LEU A 365 -22.37 -13.46 33.45
C LEU A 365 -21.47 -14.67 33.76
N MET A 366 -20.39 -14.88 33.00
CA MET A 366 -19.45 -15.97 33.26
C MET A 366 -18.74 -15.83 34.60
N ALA A 367 -18.37 -14.61 35.01
CA ALA A 367 -17.78 -14.34 36.32
C ALA A 367 -18.78 -14.58 37.47
N GLU A 368 -20.03 -14.13 37.32
CA GLU A 368 -21.12 -14.36 38.27
C GLU A 368 -21.40 -15.86 38.46
N ILE A 369 -21.46 -16.64 37.37
CA ILE A 369 -21.60 -18.10 37.40
C ILE A 369 -20.41 -18.74 38.12
N GLN A 370 -19.17 -18.31 37.83
CA GLN A 370 -17.98 -18.83 38.51
C GLN A 370 -17.96 -18.53 40.01
N MET A 371 -18.38 -17.32 40.42
CA MET A 371 -18.52 -16.98 41.84
C MET A 371 -19.58 -17.86 42.52
N LYS A 372 -20.77 -18.00 41.92
CA LYS A 372 -21.87 -18.77 42.52
C LYS A 372 -21.58 -20.27 42.58
N ALA A 373 -20.90 -20.83 41.57
CA ALA A 373 -20.50 -22.24 41.56
C ALA A 373 -19.45 -22.57 42.63
N ASN A 374 -18.58 -21.61 42.98
CA ASN A 374 -17.50 -21.78 43.96
C ASN A 374 -17.81 -21.17 45.34
N GLU A 375 -19.08 -20.83 45.61
CA GLU A 375 -19.53 -20.19 46.87
C GLU A 375 -19.18 -21.00 48.14
N LYS A 376 -19.02 -22.32 48.01
CA LYS A 376 -18.57 -23.22 49.10
C LYS A 376 -17.07 -23.19 49.36
N THR A 377 -16.28 -22.63 48.44
CA THR A 377 -14.81 -22.55 48.54
C THR A 377 -14.44 -21.25 49.24
N GLN A 378 -13.98 -21.35 50.48
CA GLN A 378 -13.63 -20.20 51.30
C GLN A 378 -12.56 -19.34 50.61
N ASN A 379 -12.82 -18.03 50.49
CA ASN A 379 -11.96 -17.06 49.80
C ASN A 379 -11.69 -17.35 48.31
N TYR A 380 -12.65 -17.93 47.57
CA TYR A 380 -12.52 -18.07 46.11
C TYR A 380 -12.35 -16.71 45.41
N VAL A 381 -11.26 -16.56 44.64
CA VAL A 381 -10.97 -15.38 43.81
C VAL A 381 -11.04 -15.78 42.34
N LEU A 382 -11.68 -14.96 41.51
CA LEU A 382 -11.77 -15.19 40.07
C LEU A 382 -10.38 -15.21 39.41
N PRO A 383 -10.16 -16.11 38.43
CA PRO A 383 -8.90 -16.12 37.68
C PRO A 383 -8.71 -14.82 36.88
N PRO A 384 -7.45 -14.37 36.68
CA PRO A 384 -7.17 -13.12 35.99
C PRO A 384 -7.72 -13.12 34.57
N ARG A 385 -8.37 -12.02 34.20
CA ARG A 385 -9.04 -11.86 32.91
C ARG A 385 -8.02 -11.66 31.78
N ALA A 386 -8.26 -12.30 30.64
CA ALA A 386 -7.46 -12.09 29.43
C ALA A 386 -7.81 -10.76 28.74
N PRO A 387 -6.90 -10.16 27.97
CA PRO A 387 -7.22 -8.99 27.15
C PRO A 387 -8.20 -9.35 26.02
N ILE A 388 -8.91 -8.33 25.54
CA ILE A 388 -9.58 -8.32 24.25
C ILE A 388 -8.57 -7.78 23.23
N ASP A 389 -8.16 -8.64 22.31
CA ASP A 389 -7.10 -8.40 21.34
C ASP A 389 -7.67 -8.00 19.99
N TYR A 390 -7.40 -6.78 19.55
CA TYR A 390 -7.73 -6.28 18.22
C TYR A 390 -6.53 -6.51 17.32
N THR A 391 -6.75 -7.22 16.22
CA THR A 391 -5.72 -7.70 15.29
C THR A 391 -6.16 -7.46 13.85
N TYR A 392 -5.23 -7.50 12.90
CA TYR A 392 -5.59 -7.56 11.48
C TYR A 392 -6.05 -8.99 11.12
N VAL A 393 -6.77 -9.15 10.01
CA VAL A 393 -7.16 -10.48 9.51
C VAL A 393 -5.94 -11.34 9.25
N GLN A 394 -6.02 -12.61 9.61
CA GLN A 394 -4.96 -13.60 9.42
C GLN A 394 -5.57 -14.84 8.76
N PRO A 395 -4.78 -15.67 8.06
CA PRO A 395 -5.27 -16.90 7.43
C PRO A 395 -6.05 -17.80 8.39
N GLU A 396 -5.57 -17.90 9.64
CA GLU A 396 -6.19 -18.67 10.72
C GLU A 396 -7.57 -18.14 11.15
N HIS A 397 -7.89 -16.87 10.87
CA HIS A 397 -9.19 -16.28 11.21
C HIS A 397 -10.30 -16.65 10.21
N ILE A 398 -9.97 -16.86 8.94
CA ILE A 398 -10.94 -17.02 7.85
C ILE A 398 -11.96 -18.15 8.08
N PRO A 399 -11.58 -19.38 8.49
CA PRO A 399 -12.57 -20.46 8.67
C PRO A 399 -13.61 -20.15 9.75
N ALA A 400 -13.19 -19.50 10.84
CA ALA A 400 -14.06 -19.10 11.95
C ALA A 400 -14.92 -17.88 11.58
N ILE A 401 -14.38 -16.93 10.81
CA ILE A 401 -15.10 -15.77 10.28
C ILE A 401 -16.17 -16.20 9.28
N ASN A 402 -15.84 -17.03 8.29
CA ASN A 402 -16.80 -17.53 7.31
C ASN A 402 -17.93 -18.33 8.00
N SER A 403 -17.61 -19.13 9.03
CA SER A 403 -18.61 -19.82 9.85
C SER A 403 -19.53 -18.83 10.59
N LEU A 404 -19.00 -17.74 11.13
CA LEU A 404 -19.81 -16.66 11.72
C LEU A 404 -20.67 -15.94 10.68
N CYS A 405 -20.12 -15.64 9.50
CA CYS A 405 -20.87 -15.02 8.41
C CYS A 405 -22.07 -15.87 7.98
N ASN A 406 -21.85 -17.17 7.74
CA ASN A 406 -22.91 -18.10 7.35
C ASN A 406 -24.00 -18.28 8.42
N ASN A 407 -23.68 -18.07 9.71
CA ASN A 407 -24.63 -18.21 10.82
C ASN A 407 -25.37 -16.91 11.21
N PHE A 408 -24.77 -15.74 10.98
CA PHE A 408 -25.32 -14.44 11.43
C PHE A 408 -25.70 -13.48 10.30
N PHE A 409 -25.42 -13.83 9.04
CA PHE A 409 -25.81 -13.08 7.85
C PHE A 409 -26.56 -14.00 6.89
N TRP A 410 -25.88 -14.61 5.93
CA TRP A 410 -26.46 -15.54 4.95
C TRP A 410 -25.43 -16.58 4.50
N PRO A 411 -25.86 -17.77 4.02
CA PRO A 411 -24.94 -18.82 3.57
C PRO A 411 -24.19 -18.43 2.29
N GLY A 412 -22.96 -18.93 2.16
CA GLY A 412 -22.11 -18.75 0.98
C GLY A 412 -21.16 -17.55 1.05
N ILE A 413 -21.03 -16.89 2.20
CA ILE A 413 -20.07 -15.81 2.39
C ILE A 413 -18.66 -16.40 2.60
N ASP A 414 -17.73 -15.98 1.75
CA ASP A 414 -16.29 -16.21 1.91
C ASP A 414 -15.54 -14.87 1.98
N LEU A 415 -14.75 -14.68 3.04
CA LEU A 415 -13.92 -13.49 3.26
C LEU A 415 -12.42 -13.73 3.02
N THR A 416 -12.05 -14.82 2.34
CA THR A 416 -10.66 -15.11 1.95
C THR A 416 -10.01 -13.95 1.19
N GLU A 417 -10.75 -13.21 0.35
CA GLU A 417 -10.21 -12.05 -0.38
C GLU A 417 -9.67 -10.92 0.51
N SER A 418 -10.17 -10.79 1.74
CA SER A 418 -9.72 -9.76 2.70
C SER A 418 -8.24 -9.89 3.08
N LEU A 419 -7.65 -11.06 2.88
CA LEU A 419 -6.23 -11.33 3.08
C LEU A 419 -5.33 -10.58 2.09
N GLN A 420 -5.87 -10.06 0.98
CA GLN A 420 -5.13 -9.23 0.04
C GLN A 420 -4.86 -7.82 0.62
N TYR A 421 -5.79 -7.29 1.42
CA TYR A 421 -5.76 -5.93 1.99
C TYR A 421 -5.97 -5.93 3.51
N PRO A 422 -5.10 -6.63 4.28
CA PRO A 422 -5.29 -6.87 5.70
C PRO A 422 -5.32 -5.59 6.55
N ASP A 423 -4.69 -4.50 6.09
CA ASP A 423 -4.73 -3.17 6.74
C ASP A 423 -6.16 -2.66 6.95
N PHE A 424 -7.07 -3.04 6.04
CA PHE A 424 -8.47 -2.61 5.99
C PHE A 424 -9.38 -3.63 6.69
N SER A 425 -8.87 -4.28 7.72
CA SER A 425 -9.60 -5.24 8.55
C SER A 425 -9.33 -5.03 10.03
N CYS A 426 -10.29 -5.41 10.87
CA CYS A 426 -10.12 -5.47 12.31
C CYS A 426 -10.82 -6.73 12.84
N VAL A 427 -10.06 -7.71 13.31
CA VAL A 427 -10.55 -8.95 13.93
C VAL A 427 -10.29 -8.88 15.42
N VAL A 428 -11.33 -9.10 16.22
CA VAL A 428 -11.29 -8.95 17.68
C VAL A 428 -11.43 -10.32 18.33
N LEU A 429 -10.46 -10.67 19.17
CA LEU A 429 -10.37 -11.94 19.86
C LEU A 429 -10.41 -11.77 21.37
N TYR A 430 -11.01 -12.72 22.07
CA TYR A 430 -10.82 -12.92 23.51
C TYR A 430 -10.15 -14.26 23.75
N LYS A 431 -8.91 -14.25 24.26
CA LYS A 431 -7.98 -15.41 24.28
C LYS A 431 -7.73 -15.97 22.87
N LYS A 432 -8.62 -16.84 22.40
CA LYS A 432 -8.67 -17.44 21.06
C LYS A 432 -10.13 -17.57 20.61
N LEU A 433 -11.02 -16.64 20.93
CA LEU A 433 -12.38 -16.66 20.42
C LEU A 433 -12.60 -15.40 19.61
N ILE A 434 -12.92 -15.52 18.33
CA ILE A 434 -13.34 -14.37 17.52
C ILE A 434 -14.69 -13.87 18.05
N VAL A 435 -14.69 -12.68 18.63
CA VAL A 435 -15.86 -12.04 19.27
C VAL A 435 -16.48 -10.94 18.43
N ALA A 436 -15.69 -10.32 17.55
CA ALA A 436 -16.12 -9.33 16.57
C ALA A 436 -15.15 -9.31 15.38
N PHE A 437 -15.62 -8.81 14.24
CA PHE A 437 -14.77 -8.48 13.09
C PHE A 437 -15.38 -7.35 12.27
N ALA A 438 -14.54 -6.64 11.53
CA ALA A 438 -14.93 -5.61 10.58
C ALA A 438 -14.01 -5.63 9.37
N PHE A 439 -14.57 -5.44 8.18
CA PHE A 439 -13.86 -5.48 6.90
C PHE A 439 -14.25 -4.30 6.01
N LEU A 440 -13.26 -3.74 5.34
CA LEU A 440 -13.40 -2.69 4.34
C LEU A 440 -12.63 -3.10 3.08
N VAL A 441 -13.28 -2.97 1.92
CA VAL A 441 -12.71 -3.22 0.61
C VAL A 441 -12.20 -1.88 0.06
N PRO A 442 -10.87 -1.70 -0.10
CA PRO A 442 -10.32 -0.46 -0.61
C PRO A 442 -10.55 -0.32 -2.12
N ASN A 443 -10.65 0.93 -2.60
CA ASN A 443 -10.72 1.28 -4.03
C ASN A 443 -11.88 0.65 -4.83
N VAL A 444 -13.06 0.47 -4.23
CA VAL A 444 -14.26 0.04 -4.99
C VAL A 444 -14.61 1.06 -6.08
N LYS A 445 -14.29 2.34 -5.85
CA LYS A 445 -14.05 3.34 -6.92
C LYS A 445 -12.75 4.07 -6.63
N TYR A 446 -12.28 4.88 -7.58
CA TYR A 446 -11.03 5.67 -7.42
C TYR A 446 -10.97 6.47 -6.10
N THR A 447 -12.09 7.05 -5.68
CA THR A 447 -12.23 7.88 -4.46
C THR A 447 -13.02 7.21 -3.34
N GLU A 448 -13.55 5.99 -3.53
CA GLU A 448 -14.48 5.34 -2.59
C GLU A 448 -13.96 3.99 -2.09
N ASN A 449 -14.03 3.82 -0.77
CA ASN A 449 -13.86 2.57 -0.05
C ASN A 449 -15.24 2.04 0.39
N TYR A 450 -15.38 0.71 0.52
CA TYR A 450 -16.66 0.09 0.91
C TYR A 450 -16.52 -0.79 2.15
N VAL A 451 -17.29 -0.54 3.20
CA VAL A 451 -17.37 -1.43 4.37
C VAL A 451 -18.26 -2.62 4.00
N SER A 452 -17.66 -3.80 3.89
CA SER A 452 -18.37 -5.01 3.45
C SER A 452 -19.13 -5.69 4.59
N PHE A 453 -18.48 -5.90 5.74
CA PHE A 453 -19.08 -6.55 6.89
C PHE A 453 -18.60 -5.94 8.21
N ILE A 454 -19.53 -5.73 9.15
CA ILE A 454 -19.24 -5.44 10.56
C ILE A 454 -20.07 -6.38 11.42
N PHE A 455 -19.41 -7.12 12.31
CA PHE A 455 -20.05 -8.09 13.19
C PHE A 455 -19.53 -7.95 14.63
N THR A 456 -20.42 -8.13 15.60
CA THR A 456 -20.07 -8.32 17.02
C THR A 456 -21.05 -9.32 17.62
N ARG A 457 -20.54 -10.36 18.29
CA ARG A 457 -21.38 -11.39 18.95
C ARG A 457 -22.34 -10.73 19.95
N PRO A 458 -23.61 -11.20 20.07
CA PRO A 458 -24.62 -10.56 20.93
C PRO A 458 -24.16 -10.21 22.35
N GLY A 459 -23.58 -11.16 23.10
CA GLY A 459 -23.05 -10.94 24.46
C GLY A 459 -21.77 -10.07 24.55
N TRP A 460 -21.30 -9.54 23.42
CA TRP A 460 -20.12 -8.68 23.30
C TRP A 460 -20.46 -7.27 22.77
N ARG A 461 -21.75 -6.98 22.54
CA ARG A 461 -22.25 -5.67 22.07
C ARG A 461 -22.26 -4.63 23.20
N ASN A 462 -22.55 -3.38 22.83
CA ASN A 462 -22.78 -2.24 23.75
C ASN A 462 -21.63 -1.85 24.69
N VAL A 463 -20.40 -2.35 24.46
CA VAL A 463 -19.19 -1.97 25.21
C VAL A 463 -18.08 -1.39 24.33
N GLY A 464 -18.45 -0.74 23.22
CA GLY A 464 -17.52 0.04 22.39
C GLY A 464 -16.69 -0.74 21.35
N ILE A 465 -16.75 -2.08 21.31
CA ILE A 465 -15.97 -2.89 20.33
C ILE A 465 -16.24 -2.45 18.88
N GLY A 466 -17.51 -2.40 18.46
CA GLY A 466 -17.90 -1.93 17.12
C GLY A 466 -17.51 -0.47 16.85
N LYS A 467 -17.52 0.39 17.87
CA LYS A 467 -17.05 1.79 17.77
C LYS A 467 -15.55 1.82 17.47
N PHE A 468 -14.73 1.02 18.16
CA PHE A 468 -13.29 0.97 17.90
C PHE A 468 -12.96 0.36 16.53
N MET A 469 -13.61 -0.73 16.13
CA MET A 469 -13.38 -1.34 14.81
C MET A 469 -13.67 -0.35 13.68
N LEU A 470 -14.82 0.32 13.72
CA LEU A 470 -15.20 1.30 12.71
C LEU A 470 -14.26 2.52 12.73
N TYR A 471 -13.92 3.05 13.91
CA TYR A 471 -12.90 4.10 14.05
C TYR A 471 -11.59 3.70 13.38
N HIS A 472 -11.10 2.48 13.60
CA HIS A 472 -9.85 2.00 12.98
C HIS A 472 -9.94 1.99 11.44
N LEU A 473 -10.98 1.39 10.87
CA LEU A 473 -11.16 1.34 9.40
C LEU A 473 -11.28 2.74 8.76
N ILE A 474 -11.90 3.68 9.46
CA ILE A 474 -11.97 5.09 9.06
C ILE A 474 -10.59 5.77 9.10
N GLN A 475 -9.74 5.45 10.09
CA GLN A 475 -8.38 5.98 10.18
C GLN A 475 -7.42 5.35 9.16
N THR A 476 -7.65 4.10 8.73
CA THR A 476 -6.87 3.49 7.62
C THR A 476 -7.23 4.12 6.26
N SER A 477 -8.46 4.63 6.10
CA SER A 477 -9.00 5.15 4.83
C SER A 477 -8.84 6.67 4.65
N LEU A 478 -7.66 7.23 4.93
CA LEU A 478 -7.45 8.68 4.82
C LEU A 478 -7.58 9.19 3.37
N GLY A 479 -8.39 10.24 3.17
CA GLY A 479 -8.57 10.90 1.87
C GLY A 479 -9.42 10.12 0.86
N LYS A 480 -10.28 9.21 1.33
CA LYS A 480 -11.29 8.52 0.52
C LYS A 480 -12.62 8.47 1.24
N ASP A 481 -13.70 8.64 0.49
CA ASP A 481 -15.06 8.42 0.96
C ASP A 481 -15.23 6.98 1.42
N ILE A 482 -16.05 6.76 2.45
CA ILE A 482 -16.37 5.43 2.95
C ILE A 482 -17.87 5.21 2.80
N THR A 483 -18.23 4.15 2.07
CA THR A 483 -19.63 3.80 1.78
C THR A 483 -19.99 2.46 2.44
N LEU A 484 -21.26 2.27 2.78
CA LEU A 484 -21.78 1.02 3.33
C LEU A 484 -23.27 0.84 3.02
N HIS A 485 -23.74 -0.40 3.07
CA HIS A 485 -25.17 -0.72 3.13
C HIS A 485 -25.54 -1.26 4.52
N VAL A 486 -26.71 -0.86 5.03
CA VAL A 486 -27.25 -1.32 6.31
C VAL A 486 -28.75 -1.55 6.21
N SER A 487 -29.27 -2.69 6.68
CA SER A 487 -30.73 -2.93 6.73
C SER A 487 -31.41 -1.85 7.56
N ILE A 488 -32.58 -1.39 7.10
CA ILE A 488 -33.34 -0.29 7.71
C ILE A 488 -33.64 -0.54 9.19
N ASN A 489 -33.84 -1.80 9.59
CA ASN A 489 -34.19 -2.18 10.96
C ASN A 489 -32.95 -2.44 11.85
N ASN A 490 -31.74 -2.29 11.33
CA ASN A 490 -30.52 -2.66 12.05
C ASN A 490 -30.05 -1.52 12.98
N PRO A 491 -29.93 -1.75 14.31
CA PRO A 491 -29.53 -0.71 15.26
C PRO A 491 -28.09 -0.19 15.05
N ALA A 492 -27.27 -0.84 14.21
CA ALA A 492 -25.97 -0.33 13.80
C ALA A 492 -26.05 1.01 13.05
N LEU A 493 -27.20 1.38 12.47
CA LEU A 493 -27.40 2.69 11.83
C LEU A 493 -27.04 3.86 12.78
N PHE A 494 -27.43 3.78 14.05
CA PHE A 494 -27.09 4.79 15.07
C PHE A 494 -25.59 4.85 15.39
N LEU A 495 -24.85 3.74 15.19
CA LEU A 495 -23.39 3.75 15.30
C LEU A 495 -22.79 4.51 14.12
N TYR A 496 -23.25 4.25 12.90
CA TYR A 496 -22.75 4.91 11.69
C TYR A 496 -23.04 6.41 11.70
N GLN A 497 -24.25 6.82 12.07
CA GLN A 497 -24.61 8.24 12.24
C GLN A 497 -23.69 8.96 13.24
N LYS A 498 -23.33 8.32 14.36
CA LYS A 498 -22.38 8.88 15.36
C LYS A 498 -20.95 9.05 14.83
N PHE A 499 -20.59 8.42 13.71
CA PHE A 499 -19.33 8.64 13.00
C PHE A 499 -19.44 9.65 11.84
N GLY A 500 -20.62 10.24 11.62
CA GLY A 500 -20.87 11.21 10.56
C GLY A 500 -21.34 10.60 9.24
N PHE A 501 -21.68 9.31 9.18
CA PHE A 501 -22.28 8.72 7.99
C PHE A 501 -23.68 9.31 7.75
N LYS A 502 -23.89 9.84 6.56
CA LYS A 502 -25.19 10.33 6.06
C LYS A 502 -25.87 9.23 5.24
N VAL A 503 -27.19 9.16 5.27
CA VAL A 503 -27.97 8.32 4.35
C VAL A 503 -28.09 9.07 3.02
N GLU A 504 -27.60 8.48 1.93
CA GLU A 504 -27.72 9.07 0.58
C GLU A 504 -28.94 8.55 -0.17
N ALA A 505 -29.24 7.26 -0.02
CA ALA A 505 -30.34 6.60 -0.74
C ALA A 505 -30.96 5.47 0.08
N VAL A 506 -32.22 5.16 -0.25
CA VAL A 506 -32.91 3.94 0.20
C VAL A 506 -32.88 2.95 -0.95
N VAL A 507 -32.22 1.81 -0.76
CA VAL A 507 -32.11 0.75 -1.76
C VAL A 507 -33.13 -0.32 -1.44
N LEU A 508 -34.20 -0.39 -2.24
CA LEU A 508 -35.23 -1.40 -2.07
C LEU A 508 -34.68 -2.78 -2.46
N ASN A 509 -35.12 -3.82 -1.73
CA ASN A 509 -34.86 -5.23 -2.05
C ASN A 509 -33.36 -5.60 -2.14
N PHE A 510 -32.48 -4.81 -1.54
CA PHE A 510 -31.03 -5.05 -1.52
C PHE A 510 -30.67 -6.45 -1.00
N TYR A 511 -31.40 -6.94 0.01
CA TYR A 511 -31.13 -8.24 0.63
C TYR A 511 -31.96 -9.41 0.07
N ASP A 512 -32.83 -9.19 -0.93
CA ASP A 512 -33.72 -10.25 -1.48
C ASP A 512 -32.97 -11.47 -2.02
N LYS A 513 -31.75 -11.28 -2.53
CA LYS A 513 -30.89 -12.35 -3.06
C LYS A 513 -30.19 -13.17 -1.97
N TYR A 514 -30.22 -12.72 -0.72
CA TYR A 514 -29.41 -13.22 0.38
C TYR A 514 -30.26 -13.75 1.54
N LEU A 515 -31.32 -13.04 1.90
CA LEU A 515 -32.25 -13.42 2.95
C LEU A 515 -33.38 -14.30 2.38
N ARG A 516 -33.47 -15.53 2.89
CA ARG A 516 -34.72 -16.33 2.80
C ARG A 516 -35.79 -15.69 3.68
N GLU A 517 -37.05 -16.09 3.50
CA GLU A 517 -38.21 -15.57 4.24
C GLU A 517 -37.93 -15.40 5.75
N THR A 518 -37.69 -14.15 6.16
CA THR A 518 -37.31 -13.74 7.51
C THR A 518 -38.03 -12.44 7.85
N SER A 519 -38.15 -12.16 9.14
CA SER A 519 -38.78 -10.94 9.67
C SER A 519 -37.92 -9.68 9.53
N GLU A 520 -36.73 -9.77 8.94
CA GLU A 520 -35.83 -8.64 8.75
C GLU A 520 -36.16 -7.84 7.47
N SER A 521 -35.91 -6.53 7.50
CA SER A 521 -36.18 -5.67 6.35
C SER A 521 -35.21 -5.96 5.21
N LYS A 522 -35.78 -6.33 4.06
CA LYS A 522 -35.10 -6.60 2.78
C LYS A 522 -34.48 -5.34 2.15
N HIS A 523 -34.88 -4.16 2.61
CA HIS A 523 -34.41 -2.86 2.14
C HIS A 523 -33.17 -2.40 2.93
N ALA A 524 -32.28 -1.64 2.29
CA ALA A 524 -31.08 -1.09 2.90
C ALA A 524 -31.04 0.44 2.79
N PHE A 525 -30.48 1.10 3.79
CA PHE A 525 -29.92 2.43 3.61
C PHE A 525 -28.53 2.31 2.99
N PHE A 526 -28.28 3.08 1.95
CA PHE A 526 -26.93 3.36 1.46
C PHE A 526 -26.39 4.59 2.21
N CYS A 527 -25.26 4.43 2.88
CA CYS A 527 -24.67 5.47 3.71
C CYS A 527 -23.26 5.84 3.25
N ARG A 528 -22.94 7.13 3.23
CA ARG A 528 -21.60 7.67 2.92
C ARG A 528 -21.06 8.50 4.08
N LEU A 529 -19.76 8.35 4.32
CA LEU A 529 -18.93 9.29 5.06
C LEU A 529 -17.98 9.98 4.06
N GLU A 530 -18.25 11.25 3.78
CA GLU A 530 -17.41 12.12 2.94
C GLU A 530 -16.10 12.47 3.67
N ARG A 531 -14.96 12.55 2.95
CA ARG A 531 -13.62 12.56 3.59
C ARG A 531 -12.55 13.44 2.94
#